data_AF-A0A7W7NXQ5-F1
#
_entry.id   AF-A0A7W7NXQ5-F1
#
_cell.length_a   1.000
_cell.length_b   1.000
_cell.length_c   1.000
_cell.angle_alpha   90.00
_cell.angle_beta   90.00
_cell.angle_gamma   90.00
#
_symmetry.space_group_name_H-M   'P 1'
#
loop_
_entity.id
_entity.type
_entity.pdbx_description
1 polymer ?
#
loop_
_entity_poly.entity_id
_entity_poly.type
_entity_poly.pdbx_seq_one_letter_code
_entity_poly.pdbx_strand_id
1 'polypeptide(L)'
;MHDSAYRIGELVMRTYSDLPNAKILEVGSLNVNGCLRDAASPTTHFVGLDLEEGPSVDFVIAPGGDLPVEEASFDLVMASSVFEHDVRFWDTFVRMCRAARPGGHVYVNAPSNGTVHRYPMDCWRFYPDAGLALAEHARSEGIEIDLVESFIGDRHSDVWNDFVAVFRKGPSAEPLNTAFVYLRYPSLNARTWQSRTIYNESEQTEDMTLIADLRRQCETLSNQETAAELEQAQAALAAEHTQRAALTQEVDRLSKAVADSELHSSRTRTDNEALAGEVASLESNLRQRQEEIEQAWARSAELTAERDELSEHIDRLETEKGRLATRLVEADGWVFDLAGERRKLQTRLTAVEADLSRTRQMATKVKAAAEAQQRQLQEYRTVLGAIRDGVARLKRLELSPARLRAETERLHAEWSEGAHPLADLAVQLHAIAGLLVHQHEGEEREKSSLGAMTSLIEQKAALHKDVEMLMGSIEDRERAAAGAQERIASLTQTVASLRSEALNYHAKAASALEQLELLRAENKQQARTVRSLEDRVAQKDRQLSWLRRLYQVLGRTDAGWNGVLPPQIRRQKLSQTLKRNGHFDGDAYLAKYQDVAEAGMDPLRHYVLHGMAEGRFVDSQA
;
A
#
# COMPACT_ATOMS: atom_id res chain seq x y z
N MET A 1 -54.62 -5.32 63.17
CA MET A 1 -53.41 -4.87 63.89
C MET A 1 -52.42 -4.25 62.91
N HIS A 2 -51.99 -3.02 63.20
CA HIS A 2 -50.89 -2.33 62.53
C HIS A 2 -49.55 -2.89 63.00
N ASP A 3 -48.51 -2.79 62.19
CA ASP A 3 -47.21 -3.36 62.56
C ASP A 3 -46.52 -2.55 63.67
N SER A 4 -46.73 -1.24 63.68
CA SER A 4 -46.41 -0.33 64.78
C SER A 4 -47.18 -0.70 66.05
N ALA A 5 -48.49 -0.93 65.97
CA ALA A 5 -49.33 -1.33 67.11
C ALA A 5 -48.83 -2.62 67.78
N TYR A 6 -48.52 -3.65 66.99
CA TYR A 6 -47.99 -4.91 67.52
C TYR A 6 -46.68 -4.70 68.29
N ARG A 7 -45.72 -3.97 67.69
CA ARG A 7 -44.41 -3.73 68.30
C ARG A 7 -44.49 -2.88 69.56
N ILE A 8 -45.32 -1.85 69.54
CA ILE A 8 -45.49 -0.98 70.71
C ILE A 8 -46.21 -1.75 71.83
N GLY A 9 -47.24 -2.54 71.52
CA GLY A 9 -47.92 -3.39 72.48
C GLY A 9 -46.98 -4.42 73.13
N GLU A 10 -46.09 -5.04 72.34
CA GLU A 10 -45.03 -5.92 72.87
C GLU A 10 -44.11 -5.18 73.85
N LEU A 11 -43.64 -3.97 73.49
CA LEU A 11 -42.80 -3.16 74.37
C LEU A 11 -43.53 -2.78 75.66
N VAL A 12 -44.81 -2.43 75.59
CA VAL A 12 -45.66 -2.10 76.74
C VAL A 12 -45.79 -3.31 77.67
N MET A 13 -46.09 -4.50 77.15
CA MET A 13 -46.20 -5.72 77.96
C MET A 13 -44.91 -6.03 78.72
N ARG A 14 -43.75 -5.90 78.04
CA ARG A 14 -42.42 -6.12 78.64
C ARG A 14 -42.00 -5.04 79.63
N THR A 15 -42.68 -3.90 79.64
CA THR A 15 -42.30 -2.75 80.49
C THR A 15 -43.18 -2.64 81.72
N TYR A 16 -44.48 -2.84 81.54
CA TYR A 16 -45.49 -2.55 82.54
C TYR A 16 -46.16 -3.80 83.12
N SER A 17 -45.90 -4.99 82.54
CA SER A 17 -46.44 -6.27 83.02
C SER A 17 -45.43 -7.42 83.02
N ASP A 18 -44.12 -7.13 83.10
CA ASP A 18 -43.05 -8.15 83.18
C ASP A 18 -42.96 -8.78 84.57
N LEU A 19 -44.08 -9.37 85.02
CA LEU A 19 -44.22 -10.08 86.27
C LEU A 19 -44.44 -11.57 86.00
N PRO A 20 -43.81 -12.48 86.77
CA PRO A 20 -44.12 -13.90 86.68
C PRO A 20 -45.61 -14.16 86.92
N ASN A 21 -46.26 -14.85 85.99
CA ASN A 21 -47.70 -15.16 86.05
C ASN A 21 -48.64 -13.94 85.95
N ALA A 22 -48.21 -12.84 85.36
CA ALA A 22 -49.04 -11.64 85.14
C ALA A 22 -50.40 -11.99 84.49
N LYS A 23 -51.45 -11.27 84.90
CA LYS A 23 -52.78 -11.35 84.30
C LYS A 23 -52.99 -10.18 83.34
N ILE A 24 -53.20 -10.49 82.06
CA ILE A 24 -53.45 -9.50 81.00
C ILE A 24 -54.84 -9.68 80.44
N LEU A 25 -55.57 -8.57 80.29
CA LEU A 25 -56.86 -8.51 79.59
C LEU A 25 -56.69 -7.72 78.29
N GLU A 26 -57.08 -8.27 77.16
CA GLU A 26 -57.14 -7.55 75.87
C GLU A 26 -58.60 -7.36 75.44
N VAL A 27 -59.02 -6.12 75.25
CA VAL A 27 -60.30 -5.75 74.64
C VAL A 27 -60.06 -5.58 73.14
N GLY A 28 -60.88 -6.22 72.31
CA GLY A 28 -60.69 -6.26 70.84
C GLY A 28 -59.61 -7.25 70.41
N SER A 29 -59.63 -8.45 70.99
CA SER A 29 -58.55 -9.45 70.89
C SER A 29 -58.61 -10.34 69.63
N LEU A 30 -59.64 -10.19 68.77
CA LEU A 30 -59.80 -11.03 67.60
C LEU A 30 -58.58 -10.95 66.67
N ASN A 31 -57.92 -12.09 66.45
CA ASN A 31 -56.79 -12.16 65.55
C ASN A 31 -57.26 -12.20 64.08
N VAL A 32 -57.24 -11.05 63.43
CA VAL A 32 -57.51 -10.91 61.98
C VAL A 32 -56.21 -11.01 61.17
N ASN A 33 -55.13 -10.37 61.63
CA ASN A 33 -53.86 -10.25 60.91
C ASN A 33 -52.64 -10.14 61.85
N GLY A 34 -52.74 -10.73 63.04
CA GLY A 34 -51.79 -10.63 64.15
C GLY A 34 -52.50 -10.30 65.47
N CYS A 35 -52.04 -10.85 66.60
CA CYS A 35 -52.59 -10.54 67.93
C CYS A 35 -51.49 -10.34 68.98
N LEU A 36 -51.74 -9.51 69.99
CA LEU A 36 -50.75 -9.25 71.05
C LEU A 36 -50.52 -10.45 71.97
N ARG A 37 -51.49 -11.37 72.05
CA ARG A 37 -51.33 -12.64 72.77
C ARG A 37 -50.07 -13.40 72.35
N ASP A 38 -49.66 -13.33 71.08
CA ASP A 38 -48.47 -14.00 70.57
C ASP A 38 -47.15 -13.43 71.14
N ALA A 39 -47.17 -12.18 71.61
CA ALA A 39 -46.03 -11.51 72.24
C ALA A 39 -45.98 -11.69 73.77
N ALA A 40 -47.00 -12.31 74.37
CA ALA A 40 -47.06 -12.57 75.81
C ALA A 40 -46.06 -13.67 76.22
N SER A 41 -45.56 -13.58 77.47
CA SER A 41 -44.73 -14.66 78.03
C SER A 41 -45.54 -15.94 78.19
N PRO A 42 -44.95 -17.15 78.04
CA PRO A 42 -45.65 -18.41 78.25
C PRO A 42 -46.26 -18.59 79.65
N THR A 43 -45.81 -17.81 80.64
CA THR A 43 -46.34 -17.82 82.00
C THR A 43 -47.49 -16.83 82.20
N THR A 44 -47.76 -15.94 81.25
CA THR A 44 -48.81 -14.93 81.35
C THR A 44 -50.21 -15.55 81.23
N HIS A 45 -51.11 -15.17 82.13
CA HIS A 45 -52.53 -15.50 82.02
C HIS A 45 -53.22 -14.44 81.17
N PHE A 46 -53.39 -14.73 79.88
CA PHE A 46 -53.93 -13.80 78.91
C PHE A 46 -55.41 -14.09 78.65
N VAL A 47 -56.27 -13.08 78.79
CA VAL A 47 -57.72 -13.15 78.55
C VAL A 47 -58.09 -12.17 77.44
N GLY A 48 -58.77 -12.65 76.40
CA GLY A 48 -59.18 -11.88 75.24
C GLY A 48 -60.69 -11.70 75.18
N LEU A 49 -61.14 -10.47 74.94
CA LEU A 49 -62.53 -10.11 74.72
C LEU A 49 -62.71 -9.58 73.30
N ASP A 50 -63.82 -9.90 72.66
CA ASP A 50 -64.19 -9.31 71.37
C ASP A 50 -65.72 -9.30 71.17
N LEU A 51 -66.20 -8.59 70.15
CA LEU A 51 -67.60 -8.61 69.73
C LEU A 51 -67.93 -9.86 68.90
N GLU A 52 -66.92 -10.49 68.30
CA GLU A 52 -67.06 -11.67 67.46
C GLU A 52 -66.26 -12.86 68.00
N GLU A 53 -66.73 -14.08 67.74
CA GLU A 53 -65.97 -15.30 68.03
C GLU A 53 -64.79 -15.44 67.06
N GLY A 54 -63.62 -15.83 67.57
CA GLY A 54 -62.50 -16.19 66.71
C GLY A 54 -61.19 -16.41 67.45
N PRO A 55 -60.08 -16.57 66.72
CA PRO A 55 -58.79 -16.86 67.33
C PRO A 55 -58.36 -15.73 68.27
N SER A 56 -57.79 -16.09 69.42
CA SER A 56 -57.41 -15.18 70.53
C SER A 56 -58.58 -14.61 71.36
N VAL A 57 -59.84 -14.95 71.07
CA VAL A 57 -61.01 -14.52 71.85
C VAL A 57 -61.43 -15.59 72.87
N ASP A 58 -61.48 -15.23 74.15
CA ASP A 58 -61.95 -16.11 75.24
C ASP A 58 -63.42 -15.84 75.60
N PHE A 59 -63.86 -14.59 75.53
CA PHE A 59 -65.27 -14.22 75.76
C PHE A 59 -65.79 -13.25 74.70
N VAL A 60 -67.00 -13.52 74.22
CA VAL A 60 -67.75 -12.62 73.34
C VAL A 60 -68.59 -11.67 74.17
N ILE A 61 -68.52 -10.38 73.87
CA ILE A 61 -69.28 -9.33 74.56
C ILE A 61 -70.25 -8.61 73.61
N ALA A 62 -71.35 -8.10 74.14
CA ALA A 62 -72.25 -7.26 73.35
C ALA A 62 -71.66 -5.84 73.18
N PRO A 63 -71.94 -5.14 72.06
CA PRO A 63 -71.54 -3.74 71.90
C PRO A 63 -72.03 -2.88 73.07
N GLY A 64 -71.10 -2.22 73.75
CA GLY A 64 -71.41 -1.40 74.92
C GLY A 64 -71.84 -2.19 76.18
N GLY A 65 -71.69 -3.52 76.20
CA GLY A 65 -71.93 -4.35 77.37
C GLY A 65 -70.81 -4.26 78.42
N ASP A 66 -71.09 -4.74 79.63
CA ASP A 66 -70.08 -4.85 80.69
C ASP A 66 -69.07 -5.97 80.39
N LEU A 67 -67.85 -5.83 80.92
CA LEU A 67 -66.80 -6.83 80.73
C LEU A 67 -67.07 -8.02 81.67
N PRO A 68 -67.16 -9.27 81.17
CA PRO A 68 -67.52 -10.44 81.96
C PRO A 68 -66.33 -10.98 82.76
N VAL A 69 -65.61 -10.10 83.43
CA VAL A 69 -64.38 -10.39 84.18
C VAL A 69 -64.44 -9.77 85.57
N GLU A 70 -63.64 -10.28 86.50
CA GLU A 70 -63.57 -9.74 87.86
C GLU A 70 -62.98 -8.32 87.84
N GLU A 71 -63.64 -7.37 88.51
CA GLU A 71 -63.10 -6.03 88.70
C GLU A 71 -61.80 -6.07 89.51
N ALA A 72 -60.92 -5.10 89.29
CA ALA A 72 -59.68 -4.93 90.04
C ALA A 72 -58.74 -6.16 90.08
N SER A 73 -58.68 -6.94 88.99
CA SER A 73 -58.00 -8.24 88.97
C SER A 73 -56.81 -8.36 87.99
N PHE A 74 -56.68 -7.46 87.01
CA PHE A 74 -55.65 -7.55 85.97
C PHE A 74 -54.45 -6.63 86.22
N ASP A 75 -53.24 -7.13 85.93
CA ASP A 75 -51.99 -6.38 85.99
C ASP A 75 -51.85 -5.38 84.83
N LEU A 76 -52.35 -5.76 83.65
CA LEU A 76 -52.40 -4.91 82.46
C LEU A 76 -53.71 -5.16 81.71
N VAL A 77 -54.41 -4.07 81.37
CA VAL A 77 -55.60 -4.11 80.50
C VAL A 77 -55.27 -3.35 79.21
N MET A 78 -55.46 -3.98 78.06
CA MET A 78 -55.01 -3.51 76.75
C MET A 78 -56.18 -3.33 75.81
N ALA A 79 -56.14 -2.28 74.98
CA ALA A 79 -56.96 -2.14 73.78
C ALA A 79 -56.06 -1.60 72.67
N SER A 80 -55.86 -2.37 71.61
CA SER A 80 -54.98 -2.02 70.48
C SER A 80 -55.77 -2.00 69.18
N SER A 81 -55.81 -0.85 68.51
CA SER A 81 -56.60 -0.63 67.29
C SER A 81 -58.10 -0.94 67.49
N VAL A 82 -58.66 -0.44 68.60
CA VAL A 82 -60.08 -0.62 68.98
C VAL A 82 -60.82 0.69 69.09
N PHE A 83 -60.21 1.70 69.71
CA PHE A 83 -60.92 2.92 70.09
C PHE A 83 -61.37 3.74 68.88
N GLU A 84 -60.68 3.65 67.75
CA GLU A 84 -61.09 4.25 66.49
C GLU A 84 -62.39 3.65 65.94
N HIS A 85 -62.70 2.40 66.28
CA HIS A 85 -63.90 1.69 65.83
C HIS A 85 -65.04 1.77 66.86
N ASP A 86 -64.74 2.13 68.12
CA ASP A 86 -65.72 2.27 69.19
C ASP A 86 -66.34 3.67 69.22
N VAL A 87 -67.64 3.75 68.96
CA VAL A 87 -68.44 4.99 68.98
C VAL A 87 -68.38 5.68 70.36
N ARG A 88 -68.23 4.91 71.45
CA ARG A 88 -68.21 5.38 72.84
C ARG A 88 -67.00 4.84 73.60
N PHE A 89 -65.82 4.96 72.99
CA PHE A 89 -64.56 4.47 73.56
C PHE A 89 -64.29 4.93 75.00
N TRP A 90 -64.81 6.09 75.42
CA TRP A 90 -64.65 6.59 76.79
C TRP A 90 -65.35 5.71 77.84
N ASP A 91 -66.50 5.11 77.52
CA ASP A 91 -67.17 4.16 78.41
C ASP A 91 -66.38 2.85 78.50
N THR A 92 -65.84 2.38 77.37
CA THR A 92 -64.96 1.21 77.31
C THR A 92 -63.70 1.44 78.13
N PHE A 93 -63.09 2.63 78.03
CA PHE A 93 -61.94 3.02 78.85
C PHE A 93 -62.26 2.95 80.35
N VAL A 94 -63.39 3.48 80.80
CA VAL A 94 -63.81 3.41 82.22
C VAL A 94 -63.94 1.95 82.68
N ARG A 95 -64.50 1.06 81.86
CA ARG A 95 -64.59 -0.37 82.17
C ARG A 95 -63.22 -1.05 82.23
N MET A 96 -62.31 -0.72 81.31
CA MET A 96 -60.92 -1.19 81.35
C MET A 96 -60.23 -0.76 82.67
N CYS A 97 -60.43 0.50 83.07
CA CYS A 97 -59.94 1.03 84.34
C CYS A 97 -60.54 0.30 85.55
N ARG A 98 -61.81 -0.14 85.51
CA ARG A 98 -62.41 -0.96 86.57
C ARG A 98 -61.76 -2.35 86.66
N ALA A 99 -61.50 -2.99 85.52
CA ALA A 99 -60.87 -4.32 85.47
C ALA A 99 -59.41 -4.33 85.96
N ALA A 100 -58.64 -3.26 85.74
CA ALA A 100 -57.27 -3.15 86.25
C ALA A 100 -57.23 -3.13 87.78
N ARG A 101 -56.30 -3.86 88.40
CA ARG A 101 -56.08 -3.82 89.86
C ARG A 101 -55.45 -2.49 90.30
N PRO A 102 -55.56 -2.08 91.58
CA PRO A 102 -54.73 -1.00 92.11
C PRO A 102 -53.24 -1.25 91.85
N GLY A 103 -52.56 -0.26 91.28
CA GLY A 103 -51.17 -0.33 90.81
C GLY A 103 -50.97 -0.97 89.43
N GLY A 104 -52.00 -1.62 88.87
CA GLY A 104 -52.00 -2.16 87.51
C GLY A 104 -52.11 -1.08 86.44
N HIS A 105 -51.86 -1.47 85.20
CA HIS A 105 -51.77 -0.55 84.06
C HIS A 105 -52.92 -0.73 83.07
N VAL A 106 -53.23 0.35 82.35
CA VAL A 106 -54.13 0.34 81.21
C VAL A 106 -53.38 0.86 80.00
N TYR A 107 -53.46 0.16 78.87
CA TYR A 107 -52.84 0.52 77.60
C TYR A 107 -53.92 0.75 76.56
N VAL A 108 -53.81 1.87 75.87
CA VAL A 108 -54.65 2.22 74.73
C VAL A 108 -53.74 2.51 73.55
N ASN A 109 -54.01 1.85 72.43
CA ASN A 109 -53.45 2.16 71.13
C ASN A 109 -54.58 2.32 70.11
N ALA A 110 -54.49 3.39 69.32
CA ALA A 110 -55.40 3.68 68.23
C ALA A 110 -54.70 4.58 67.20
N PRO A 111 -55.15 4.65 65.95
CA PRO A 111 -54.54 5.50 64.94
C PRO A 111 -54.59 6.99 65.33
N SER A 112 -53.43 7.64 65.22
CA SER A 112 -53.31 9.09 65.23
C SER A 112 -53.40 9.67 63.83
N ASN A 113 -52.76 9.00 62.86
CA ASN A 113 -52.72 9.40 61.46
C ASN A 113 -52.66 8.17 60.54
N GLY A 114 -53.13 8.31 59.30
CA GLY A 114 -53.20 7.26 58.30
C GLY A 114 -54.48 7.33 57.47
N THR A 115 -54.77 6.27 56.71
CA THR A 115 -55.94 6.26 55.80
C THR A 115 -57.27 6.16 56.55
N VAL A 116 -58.40 6.32 55.85
CA VAL A 116 -59.72 5.98 56.41
C VAL A 116 -59.95 4.49 56.15
N HIS A 117 -60.22 3.71 57.20
CA HIS A 117 -60.42 2.26 57.10
C HIS A 117 -61.64 1.81 57.93
N ARG A 118 -62.75 1.50 57.25
CA ARG A 118 -64.02 1.15 57.91
C ARG A 118 -64.10 -0.35 58.16
N TYR A 119 -64.03 -0.75 59.43
CA TYR A 119 -64.21 -2.16 59.81
C TYR A 119 -64.79 -2.31 61.24
N PRO A 120 -66.10 -2.10 61.48
CA PRO A 120 -67.14 -1.66 60.56
C PRO A 120 -67.26 -0.13 60.42
N MET A 121 -66.82 0.63 61.42
CA MET A 121 -66.83 2.10 61.45
C MET A 121 -65.41 2.62 61.61
N ASP A 122 -65.16 3.91 61.39
CA ASP A 122 -63.86 4.55 61.63
C ASP A 122 -64.16 5.97 62.14
N CYS A 123 -64.18 6.11 63.46
CA CYS A 123 -64.80 7.21 64.17
C CYS A 123 -63.81 8.25 64.69
N TRP A 124 -62.61 7.82 65.10
CA TRP A 124 -61.72 8.66 65.89
C TRP A 124 -60.25 8.57 65.47
N ARG A 125 -59.55 9.70 65.60
CA ARG A 125 -58.10 9.80 65.55
C ARG A 125 -57.62 10.48 66.82
N PHE A 126 -56.57 9.94 67.43
CA PHE A 126 -56.14 10.36 68.76
C PHE A 126 -54.80 11.10 68.71
N TYR A 127 -54.63 12.05 69.64
CA TYR A 127 -53.38 12.78 69.85
C TYR A 127 -52.95 12.64 71.31
N PRO A 128 -51.67 12.89 71.66
CA PRO A 128 -51.14 12.59 72.99
C PRO A 128 -51.92 13.21 74.16
N ASP A 129 -52.49 14.41 73.98
CA ASP A 129 -53.32 15.06 74.99
C ASP A 129 -54.64 14.32 75.28
N ALA A 130 -55.11 13.46 74.37
CA ALA A 130 -56.25 12.58 74.64
C ALA A 130 -56.00 11.65 75.84
N GLY A 131 -54.74 11.30 76.12
CA GLY A 131 -54.37 10.58 77.33
C GLY A 131 -54.73 11.36 78.60
N LEU A 132 -54.49 12.67 78.65
CA LEU A 132 -54.87 13.50 79.79
C LEU A 132 -56.39 13.58 79.94
N ALA A 133 -57.09 13.74 78.81
CA ALA A 133 -58.55 13.82 78.80
C ALA A 133 -59.20 12.51 79.27
N LEU A 134 -58.67 11.36 78.87
CA LEU A 134 -59.12 10.04 79.32
C LEU A 134 -58.91 9.85 80.82
N ALA A 135 -57.74 10.21 81.35
CA ALA A 135 -57.47 10.14 82.78
C ALA A 135 -58.43 11.03 83.59
N GLU A 136 -58.67 12.26 83.12
CA GLU A 136 -59.61 13.17 83.76
C GLU A 136 -61.05 12.63 83.74
N HIS A 137 -61.48 12.06 82.62
CA HIS A 137 -62.80 11.45 82.51
C HIS A 137 -62.97 10.28 83.49
N ALA A 138 -62.00 9.37 83.58
CA ALA A 138 -62.05 8.28 84.54
C ALA A 138 -62.08 8.77 86.00
N ARG A 139 -61.37 9.86 86.33
CA ARG A 139 -61.46 10.50 87.66
C ARG A 139 -62.85 11.09 87.92
N SER A 140 -63.48 11.68 86.90
CA SER A 140 -64.86 12.18 87.03
C SER A 140 -65.88 11.06 87.29
N GLU A 141 -65.57 9.84 86.85
CA GLU A 141 -66.32 8.60 87.14
C GLU A 141 -65.91 7.93 88.46
N GLY A 142 -65.10 8.60 89.28
CA GLY A 142 -64.69 8.12 90.61
C GLY A 142 -63.53 7.12 90.60
N ILE A 143 -62.80 6.97 89.48
CA ILE A 143 -61.65 6.06 89.38
C ILE A 143 -60.36 6.87 89.49
N GLU A 144 -59.57 6.59 90.52
CA GLU A 144 -58.21 7.12 90.64
C GLU A 144 -57.31 6.48 89.57
N ILE A 145 -56.91 7.26 88.56
CA ILE A 145 -56.03 6.81 87.49
C ILE A 145 -55.17 7.96 86.98
N ASP A 146 -54.03 7.58 86.43
CA ASP A 146 -52.89 8.46 86.30
C ASP A 146 -52.12 8.15 85.00
N LEU A 147 -51.91 9.16 84.15
CA LEU A 147 -51.29 9.01 82.82
C LEU A 147 -49.77 8.82 82.92
N VAL A 148 -49.27 7.62 82.67
CA VAL A 148 -47.85 7.24 82.73
C VAL A 148 -47.07 7.80 81.54
N GLU A 149 -47.54 7.54 80.33
CA GLU A 149 -46.98 8.13 79.11
C GLU A 149 -48.05 8.21 78.02
N SER A 150 -47.88 9.15 77.09
CA SER A 150 -48.73 9.30 75.92
C SER A 150 -47.95 9.89 74.75
N PHE A 151 -47.99 9.28 73.58
CA PHE A 151 -47.20 9.70 72.42
C PHE A 151 -47.83 9.26 71.10
N ILE A 152 -47.29 9.76 69.98
CA ILE A 152 -47.58 9.25 68.64
C ILE A 152 -46.37 8.41 68.21
N GLY A 153 -46.56 7.13 67.95
CA GLY A 153 -45.56 6.27 67.35
C GLY A 153 -45.43 6.56 65.86
N ASP A 154 -44.20 6.65 65.37
CA ASP A 154 -43.92 6.72 63.94
C ASP A 154 -44.38 5.43 63.25
N ARG A 155 -44.72 5.53 61.96
CA ARG A 155 -45.04 4.33 61.18
C ARG A 155 -43.83 3.42 61.09
N HIS A 156 -44.07 2.13 60.92
CA HIS A 156 -42.99 1.18 60.72
C HIS A 156 -42.89 0.76 59.24
N SER A 157 -43.68 -0.22 58.79
CA SER A 157 -43.71 -0.63 57.37
C SER A 157 -45.03 -0.34 56.68
N ASP A 158 -46.04 0.06 57.44
CA ASP A 158 -47.33 0.51 56.92
C ASP A 158 -47.46 2.05 56.91
N VAL A 159 -48.69 2.54 56.80
CA VAL A 159 -49.02 3.97 56.69
C VAL A 159 -49.49 4.58 58.01
N TRP A 160 -49.52 3.80 59.09
CA TRP A 160 -50.21 4.17 60.32
C TRP A 160 -49.25 4.75 61.35
N ASN A 161 -49.59 5.95 61.83
CA ASN A 161 -49.05 6.48 63.06
C ASN A 161 -50.01 6.16 64.18
N ASP A 162 -49.49 5.63 65.27
CA ASP A 162 -50.33 5.16 66.36
C ASP A 162 -50.24 6.08 67.57
N PHE A 163 -51.38 6.59 68.02
CA PHE A 163 -51.50 7.13 69.36
C PHE A 163 -51.37 6.00 70.36
N VAL A 164 -50.57 6.24 71.40
CA VAL A 164 -50.33 5.30 72.48
C VAL A 164 -50.46 6.04 73.78
N ALA A 165 -51.23 5.50 74.72
CA ALA A 165 -51.28 5.98 76.09
C ALA A 165 -51.23 4.82 77.08
N VAL A 166 -50.38 4.94 78.09
CA VAL A 166 -50.30 4.04 79.22
C VAL A 166 -50.72 4.77 80.48
N PHE A 167 -51.54 4.13 81.28
CA PHE A 167 -52.07 4.64 82.52
C PHE A 167 -51.77 3.69 83.66
N ARG A 168 -51.79 4.20 84.88
CA ARG A 168 -51.67 3.41 86.10
C ARG A 168 -52.83 3.70 87.03
N LYS A 169 -53.50 2.66 87.52
CA LYS A 169 -54.62 2.80 88.45
C LYS A 169 -54.13 3.03 89.87
N GLY A 170 -54.70 4.00 90.55
CA GLY A 170 -54.45 4.31 91.95
C GLY A 170 -55.44 3.61 92.91
N PRO A 171 -55.18 3.68 94.23
CA PRO A 171 -53.92 4.12 94.81
C PRO A 171 -52.85 3.03 94.65
N SER A 172 -51.58 3.43 94.50
CA SER A 172 -50.45 2.48 94.49
C SER A 172 -49.24 3.06 95.22
N ALA A 173 -48.67 2.26 96.12
CA ALA A 173 -47.45 2.60 96.86
C ALA A 173 -46.16 2.17 96.14
N GLU A 174 -46.27 1.33 95.11
CA GLU A 174 -45.11 0.84 94.36
C GLU A 174 -44.53 1.96 93.47
N PRO A 175 -43.20 2.06 93.32
CA PRO A 175 -42.58 3.04 92.42
C PRO A 175 -43.02 2.80 90.97
N LEU A 176 -43.20 3.88 90.21
CA LEU A 176 -43.53 3.79 88.78
C LEU A 176 -42.29 3.36 87.98
N ASN A 177 -42.48 2.44 87.03
CA ASN A 177 -41.44 2.15 86.04
C ASN A 177 -41.30 3.32 85.05
N THR A 178 -40.15 3.99 85.06
CA THR A 178 -39.84 5.14 84.18
C THR A 178 -39.05 4.75 82.93
N ALA A 179 -38.88 3.45 82.66
CA ALA A 179 -38.36 2.96 81.39
C ALA A 179 -39.41 3.11 80.29
N PHE A 180 -39.83 4.36 80.02
CA PHE A 180 -40.92 4.67 79.10
C PHE A 180 -40.70 4.07 77.70
N VAL A 181 -41.80 3.72 77.03
CA VAL A 181 -41.79 3.09 75.72
C VAL A 181 -41.42 4.09 74.63
N TYR A 182 -41.81 5.36 74.74
CA TYR A 182 -41.44 6.40 73.74
C TYR A 182 -39.91 6.57 73.57
N LEU A 183 -39.11 6.19 74.57
CA LEU A 183 -37.64 6.22 74.49
C LEU A 183 -37.05 5.07 73.66
N ARG A 184 -37.83 4.02 73.41
CA ARG A 184 -37.41 2.79 72.72
C ARG A 184 -38.13 2.58 71.39
N TYR A 185 -39.09 3.44 71.06
CA TYR A 185 -39.80 3.44 69.79
C TYR A 185 -39.82 4.86 69.21
N PRO A 186 -39.46 5.06 67.92
CA PRO A 186 -39.52 6.37 67.27
C PRO A 186 -40.90 7.00 67.43
N SER A 187 -40.94 8.21 67.98
CA SER A 187 -42.18 8.81 68.43
C SER A 187 -42.13 10.33 68.47
N LEU A 188 -43.31 10.94 68.38
CA LEU A 188 -43.54 12.38 68.39
C LEU A 188 -44.47 12.77 69.54
N ASN A 189 -44.32 14.00 70.00
CA ASN A 189 -45.21 14.66 70.96
C ASN A 189 -45.42 13.86 72.26
N ALA A 190 -44.37 13.19 72.73
CA ALA A 190 -44.45 12.33 73.90
C ALA A 190 -44.61 13.14 75.20
N ARG A 191 -45.51 12.68 76.06
CA ARG A 191 -45.78 13.22 77.41
C ARG A 191 -45.58 12.10 78.41
N THR A 192 -45.11 12.45 79.60
CA THR A 192 -44.79 11.47 80.65
C THR A 192 -45.36 11.86 82.01
N TRP A 193 -45.40 10.87 82.90
CA TRP A 193 -45.88 10.96 84.27
C TRP A 193 -45.38 12.21 84.99
N GLN A 194 -46.32 13.04 85.46
CA GLN A 194 -46.06 14.26 86.23
C GLN A 194 -45.13 15.28 85.54
N SER A 195 -44.83 15.10 84.24
CA SER A 195 -44.04 16.03 83.45
C SER A 195 -44.94 17.00 82.68
N ARG A 196 -44.52 18.27 82.61
CA ARG A 196 -45.12 19.28 81.72
C ARG A 196 -44.37 19.39 80.39
N THR A 197 -43.23 18.72 80.25
CA THR A 197 -42.41 18.75 79.04
C THR A 197 -43.02 17.84 77.98
N ILE A 198 -43.12 18.36 76.75
CA ILE A 198 -43.42 17.57 75.56
C ILE A 198 -42.07 17.19 74.93
N TYR A 199 -41.86 15.91 74.69
CA TYR A 199 -40.66 15.36 74.07
C TYR A 199 -40.93 15.08 72.59
N ASN A 200 -39.91 15.27 71.74
CA ASN A 200 -40.01 15.11 70.29
C ASN A 200 -41.20 15.91 69.71
N GLU A 201 -41.32 17.17 70.14
CA GLU A 201 -42.41 18.05 69.76
C GLU A 201 -42.41 18.29 68.24
N SER A 202 -43.57 18.07 67.62
CA SER A 202 -43.82 18.33 66.21
C SER A 202 -45.26 18.77 66.00
N GLU A 203 -45.44 19.94 65.40
CA GLU A 203 -46.75 20.39 64.93
C GLU A 203 -47.22 19.63 63.68
N GLN A 204 -46.28 19.11 62.89
CA GLN A 204 -46.56 18.40 61.65
C GLN A 204 -46.73 16.91 61.92
N THR A 205 -47.73 16.30 61.28
CA THR A 205 -47.81 14.83 61.20
C THR A 205 -46.67 14.30 60.35
N GLU A 206 -46.32 13.03 60.54
CA GLU A 206 -45.26 12.38 59.75
C GLU A 206 -45.53 12.49 58.24
N ASP A 207 -46.80 12.34 57.80
CA ASP A 207 -47.17 12.51 56.39
C ASP A 207 -46.87 13.92 55.86
N MET A 208 -47.11 14.97 56.66
CA MET A 208 -46.81 16.34 56.26
C MET A 208 -45.31 16.55 56.05
N THR A 209 -44.49 16.00 56.96
CA THR A 209 -43.02 16.05 56.85
C THR A 209 -42.53 15.29 55.62
N LEU A 210 -43.02 14.07 55.40
CA LEU A 210 -42.68 13.27 54.22
C LEU A 210 -43.07 13.96 52.91
N ILE A 211 -44.26 14.57 52.84
CA ILE A 211 -44.72 15.32 51.67
C ILE A 211 -43.85 16.56 51.43
N ALA A 212 -43.48 17.29 52.49
CA ALA A 212 -42.62 18.47 52.36
C ALA A 212 -41.23 18.11 51.84
N ASP A 213 -40.64 17.01 52.33
CA ASP A 213 -39.35 16.53 51.88
C ASP A 213 -39.39 16.04 50.42
N LEU A 214 -40.43 15.30 50.03
CA LEU A 214 -40.64 14.89 48.64
C LEU A 214 -40.80 16.10 47.72
N ARG A 215 -41.55 17.13 48.12
CA ARG A 215 -41.68 18.37 47.33
C ARG A 215 -40.34 19.07 47.15
N ARG A 216 -39.53 19.17 48.20
CA ARG A 216 -38.18 19.76 48.14
C ARG A 216 -37.25 18.98 47.19
N GLN A 217 -37.34 17.66 47.21
CA GLN A 217 -36.58 16.81 46.28
C GLN A 217 -37.03 17.04 44.83
N CYS A 218 -38.34 17.06 44.57
CA CYS A 218 -38.89 17.37 43.24
C CYS A 218 -38.47 18.76 42.75
N GLU A 219 -38.53 19.79 43.60
CA GLU A 219 -38.07 21.14 43.26
C GLU A 219 -36.58 21.17 42.94
N THR A 220 -35.76 20.45 43.70
CA THR A 220 -34.31 20.37 43.46
C THR A 220 -34.01 19.72 42.12
N LEU A 221 -34.66 18.60 41.81
CA LEU A 221 -34.49 17.89 40.54
C LEU A 221 -34.99 18.72 39.36
N SER A 222 -36.17 19.34 39.49
CA SER A 222 -36.75 20.23 38.47
C SER A 222 -35.85 21.44 38.19
N ASN A 223 -35.26 22.03 39.22
CA ASN A 223 -34.34 23.17 39.06
C ASN A 223 -33.02 22.74 38.40
N GLN A 224 -32.53 21.53 38.66
CA GLN A 224 -31.34 20.99 37.99
C GLN A 224 -31.60 20.72 36.50
N GLU A 225 -32.75 20.15 36.17
CA GLU A 225 -33.17 19.92 34.78
C GLU A 225 -33.33 21.26 34.04
N THR A 226 -34.01 22.23 34.66
CA THR A 226 -34.19 23.58 34.08
C THR A 226 -32.85 24.31 33.90
N ALA A 227 -31.90 24.16 34.83
CA ALA A 227 -30.58 24.78 34.72
C ALA A 227 -29.76 24.15 33.59
N ALA A 228 -29.82 22.83 33.42
CA ALA A 228 -29.16 22.13 32.32
C ALA A 228 -29.79 22.50 30.96
N GLU A 229 -31.11 22.58 30.88
CA GLU A 229 -31.83 23.05 29.69
C GLU A 229 -31.49 24.50 29.36
N LEU A 230 -31.37 25.37 30.37
CA LEU A 230 -30.98 26.77 30.17
C LEU A 230 -29.53 26.90 29.69
N GLU A 231 -28.60 26.12 30.24
CA GLU A 231 -27.20 26.08 29.78
C GLU A 231 -27.10 25.57 28.33
N GLN A 232 -27.85 24.51 27.99
CA GLN A 232 -27.93 23.99 26.64
C GLN A 232 -28.56 24.99 25.67
N ALA A 233 -29.62 25.70 26.09
CA ALA A 233 -30.26 26.74 25.29
C ALA A 233 -29.33 27.96 25.10
N GLN A 234 -28.57 28.35 26.12
CA GLN A 234 -27.57 29.42 26.03
C GLN A 234 -26.40 29.04 25.10
N ALA A 235 -25.92 27.80 25.17
CA ALA A 235 -24.90 27.29 24.26
C ALA A 235 -25.42 27.22 22.81
N ALA A 236 -26.65 26.75 22.62
CA ALA A 236 -27.31 26.74 21.31
C ALA A 236 -27.53 28.15 20.76
N LEU A 237 -27.93 29.11 21.61
CA LEU A 237 -28.09 30.51 21.24
C LEU A 237 -26.75 31.16 20.89
N ALA A 238 -25.67 30.87 21.63
CA ALA A 238 -24.32 31.35 21.30
C ALA A 238 -23.81 30.75 19.97
N ALA A 239 -24.10 29.48 19.71
CA ALA A 239 -23.80 28.83 18.44
C ALA A 239 -24.64 29.42 17.30
N GLU A 240 -25.93 29.68 17.52
CA GLU A 240 -26.82 30.35 16.56
C GLU A 240 -26.36 31.76 16.28
N HIS A 241 -25.96 32.55 17.28
CA HIS A 241 -25.38 33.88 17.08
C HIS A 241 -24.10 33.82 16.25
N THR A 242 -23.24 32.83 16.49
CA THR A 242 -22.00 32.63 15.71
C THR A 242 -22.33 32.22 14.27
N GLN A 243 -23.25 31.29 14.09
CA GLN A 243 -23.73 30.84 12.78
C GLN A 243 -24.44 31.98 12.04
N ARG A 244 -25.23 32.80 12.73
CA ARG A 244 -25.91 33.97 12.20
C ARG A 244 -24.93 35.06 11.83
N ALA A 245 -23.85 35.27 12.59
CA ALA A 245 -22.77 36.17 12.19
C ALA A 245 -22.06 35.67 10.92
N ALA A 246 -21.76 34.37 10.83
CA ALA A 246 -21.18 33.76 9.63
C ALA A 246 -22.13 33.81 8.42
N LEU A 247 -23.41 33.51 8.64
CA LEU A 247 -24.48 33.64 7.64
C LEU A 247 -24.72 35.10 7.27
N THR A 248 -24.53 36.06 8.17
CA THR A 248 -24.63 37.50 7.83
C THR A 248 -23.45 37.90 6.94
N GLN A 249 -22.23 37.44 7.24
CA GLN A 249 -21.09 37.63 6.35
C GLN A 249 -21.29 36.95 4.98
N GLU A 250 -21.89 35.76 4.96
CA GLU A 250 -22.21 35.03 3.73
C GLU A 250 -23.41 35.65 3.00
N VAL A 251 -24.40 36.18 3.69
CA VAL A 251 -25.51 36.95 3.11
C VAL A 251 -25.01 38.28 2.59
N ASP A 252 -24.03 38.94 3.19
CA ASP A 252 -23.42 40.14 2.61
C ASP A 252 -22.63 39.79 1.34
N ARG A 253 -21.95 38.64 1.34
CA ARG A 253 -21.24 38.11 0.17
C ARG A 253 -22.22 37.70 -0.94
N LEU A 254 -23.27 36.97 -0.59
CA LEU A 254 -24.31 36.50 -1.49
C LEU A 254 -25.21 37.63 -1.93
N SER A 255 -25.52 38.63 -1.11
CA SER A 255 -26.29 39.83 -1.51
C SER A 255 -25.52 40.66 -2.53
N LYS A 256 -24.18 40.68 -2.46
CA LYS A 256 -23.36 41.22 -3.56
C LYS A 256 -23.53 40.36 -4.83
N ALA A 257 -23.47 39.04 -4.73
CA ALA A 257 -23.67 38.13 -5.88
C ALA A 257 -25.13 38.03 -6.39
N VAL A 258 -26.11 38.35 -5.53
CA VAL A 258 -27.55 38.32 -5.77
C VAL A 258 -27.99 39.67 -6.31
N ALA A 259 -27.41 40.80 -5.91
CA ALA A 259 -27.56 42.05 -6.68
C ALA A 259 -27.07 41.87 -8.13
N ASP A 260 -26.02 41.07 -8.33
CA ASP A 260 -25.52 40.68 -9.65
C ASP A 260 -26.44 39.68 -10.39
N SER A 261 -27.32 38.94 -9.68
CA SER A 261 -28.21 37.88 -10.21
C SER A 261 -29.71 38.23 -10.27
N GLU A 262 -30.20 39.14 -9.42
CA GLU A 262 -31.59 39.66 -9.34
C GLU A 262 -31.91 40.57 -10.52
N LEU A 263 -30.87 41.15 -11.14
CA LEU A 263 -30.97 41.76 -12.46
C LEU A 263 -31.35 40.73 -13.55
N HIS A 264 -31.13 39.43 -13.30
CA HIS A 264 -31.26 38.34 -14.27
C HIS A 264 -32.45 37.38 -14.03
N SER A 265 -32.90 37.17 -12.78
CA SER A 265 -33.79 36.03 -12.45
C SER A 265 -35.22 36.36 -11.99
N SER A 266 -35.57 37.62 -11.69
CA SER A 266 -36.91 38.01 -11.19
C SER A 266 -38.07 37.63 -12.11
N ARG A 267 -37.83 37.42 -13.41
CA ARG A 267 -38.89 37.23 -14.41
C ARG A 267 -39.21 35.78 -14.78
N THR A 268 -38.46 34.78 -14.29
CA THR A 268 -38.49 33.44 -14.93
C THR A 268 -38.78 32.28 -13.97
N ARG A 269 -38.95 32.52 -12.66
CA ARG A 269 -38.82 31.45 -11.66
C ARG A 269 -40.13 30.87 -11.10
N THR A 270 -41.18 31.66 -10.90
CA THR A 270 -42.38 31.20 -10.18
C THR A 270 -43.23 30.20 -10.98
N ASP A 271 -43.30 30.34 -12.30
CA ASP A 271 -44.08 29.42 -13.13
C ASP A 271 -43.34 28.10 -13.42
N ASN A 272 -42.03 28.03 -13.12
CA ASN A 272 -41.21 26.84 -13.35
C ASN A 272 -41.07 25.93 -12.12
N GLU A 273 -41.31 26.38 -10.89
CA GLU A 273 -41.01 25.60 -9.66
C GLU A 273 -41.91 24.37 -9.45
N ALA A 274 -43.18 24.41 -9.89
CA ALA A 274 -44.08 23.27 -9.79
C ALA A 274 -43.80 22.19 -10.86
N LEU A 275 -43.38 22.60 -12.06
CA LEU A 275 -42.90 21.68 -13.10
C LEU A 275 -41.47 21.19 -12.81
N ALA A 276 -40.64 21.98 -12.11
CA ALA A 276 -39.27 21.66 -11.72
C ALA A 276 -39.15 20.51 -10.71
N GLY A 277 -40.18 20.17 -9.92
CA GLY A 277 -40.12 19.01 -9.04
C GLY A 277 -40.06 17.67 -9.80
N GLU A 278 -40.94 17.51 -10.79
CA GLU A 278 -40.97 16.35 -11.67
C GLU A 278 -39.87 16.40 -12.73
N VAL A 279 -39.59 17.60 -13.26
CA VAL A 279 -38.50 17.84 -14.21
C VAL A 279 -37.14 17.64 -13.54
N ALA A 280 -36.87 18.04 -12.29
CA ALA A 280 -35.58 17.82 -11.63
C ALA A 280 -35.28 16.33 -11.38
N SER A 281 -36.29 15.51 -11.13
CA SER A 281 -36.12 14.05 -11.02
C SER A 281 -35.82 13.43 -12.38
N LEU A 282 -36.53 13.85 -13.43
CA LEU A 282 -36.31 13.37 -14.79
C LEU A 282 -35.03 13.94 -15.43
N GLU A 283 -34.65 15.17 -15.11
CA GLU A 283 -33.40 15.86 -15.51
C GLU A 283 -32.21 15.29 -14.77
N SER A 284 -32.32 14.95 -13.48
CA SER A 284 -31.25 14.25 -12.78
C SER A 284 -30.97 12.89 -13.44
N ASN A 285 -32.02 12.15 -13.78
CA ASN A 285 -31.91 10.89 -14.53
C ASN A 285 -31.43 11.08 -15.97
N LEU A 286 -31.89 12.12 -16.67
CA LEU A 286 -31.47 12.42 -18.05
C LEU A 286 -30.03 12.91 -18.10
N ARG A 287 -29.62 13.75 -17.14
CA ARG A 287 -28.26 14.28 -16.99
C ARG A 287 -27.28 13.16 -16.66
N GLN A 288 -27.65 12.26 -15.75
CA GLN A 288 -26.82 11.08 -15.49
C GLN A 288 -26.66 10.22 -16.76
N ARG A 289 -27.70 10.09 -17.59
CA ARG A 289 -27.64 9.33 -18.85
C ARG A 289 -26.89 10.08 -19.95
N GLN A 290 -27.01 11.40 -20.02
CA GLN A 290 -26.26 12.25 -20.93
C GLN A 290 -24.78 12.21 -20.57
N GLU A 291 -24.43 12.31 -19.29
CA GLU A 291 -23.04 12.18 -18.81
C GLU A 291 -22.47 10.78 -19.14
N GLU A 292 -23.24 9.70 -18.98
CA GLU A 292 -22.81 8.35 -19.37
C GLU A 292 -22.63 8.20 -20.90
N ILE A 293 -23.51 8.79 -21.71
CA ILE A 293 -23.42 8.80 -23.18
C ILE A 293 -22.24 9.66 -23.63
N GLU A 294 -22.06 10.85 -23.05
CA GLU A 294 -20.95 11.76 -23.33
C GLU A 294 -19.62 11.13 -22.96
N GLN A 295 -19.52 10.44 -21.82
CA GLN A 295 -18.31 9.69 -21.44
C GLN A 295 -18.00 8.56 -22.43
N ALA A 296 -19.02 7.83 -22.89
CA ALA A 296 -18.83 6.74 -23.84
C ALA A 296 -18.56 7.25 -25.28
N TRP A 297 -19.08 8.42 -25.66
CA TRP A 297 -18.76 9.12 -26.91
C TRP A 297 -17.37 9.71 -26.88
N ALA A 298 -16.98 10.34 -25.76
CA ALA A 298 -15.62 10.79 -25.51
C ALA A 298 -14.65 9.60 -25.59
N ARG A 299 -15.00 8.45 -25.02
CA ARG A 299 -14.19 7.22 -25.14
C ARG A 299 -14.10 6.71 -26.58
N SER A 300 -15.19 6.76 -27.34
CA SER A 300 -15.15 6.42 -28.77
C SER A 300 -14.31 7.40 -29.58
N ALA A 301 -14.38 8.69 -29.28
CA ALA A 301 -13.59 9.75 -29.94
C ALA A 301 -12.11 9.62 -29.61
N GLU A 302 -11.78 9.34 -28.35
CA GLU A 302 -10.42 9.06 -27.87
C GLU A 302 -9.83 7.83 -28.58
N LEU A 303 -10.56 6.71 -28.62
CA LEU A 303 -10.12 5.52 -29.35
C LEU A 303 -9.99 5.76 -30.87
N THR A 304 -10.82 6.64 -31.43
CA THR A 304 -10.75 7.06 -32.85
C THR A 304 -9.48 7.87 -33.11
N ALA A 305 -9.16 8.83 -32.23
CA ALA A 305 -7.96 9.65 -32.30
C ALA A 305 -6.68 8.82 -32.06
N GLU A 306 -6.67 7.93 -31.05
CA GLU A 306 -5.56 7.00 -30.81
C GLU A 306 -5.31 6.11 -32.04
N ARG A 307 -6.37 5.61 -32.68
CA ARG A 307 -6.25 4.80 -33.89
C ARG A 307 -5.74 5.61 -35.09
N ASP A 308 -6.18 6.86 -35.26
CA ASP A 308 -5.66 7.75 -36.31
C ASP A 308 -4.18 8.10 -36.09
N GLU A 309 -3.79 8.41 -34.86
CA GLU A 309 -2.40 8.70 -34.51
C GLU A 309 -1.49 7.49 -34.75
N LEU A 310 -1.93 6.29 -34.36
CA LEU A 310 -1.21 5.06 -34.64
C LEU A 310 -1.12 4.78 -36.15
N SER A 311 -2.19 5.07 -36.91
CA SER A 311 -2.18 4.94 -38.38
C SER A 311 -1.19 5.90 -39.03
N GLU A 312 -1.17 7.17 -38.62
CA GLU A 312 -0.20 8.16 -39.11
C GLU A 312 1.23 7.79 -38.71
N HIS A 313 1.41 7.18 -37.54
CA HIS A 313 2.71 6.63 -37.12
C HIS A 313 3.16 5.48 -38.03
N ILE A 314 2.25 4.56 -38.37
CA ILE A 314 2.52 3.49 -39.33
C ILE A 314 2.92 4.09 -40.68
N ASP A 315 2.15 5.02 -41.23
CA ASP A 315 2.43 5.65 -42.53
C ASP A 315 3.82 6.33 -42.56
N ARG A 316 4.20 7.01 -41.47
CA ARG A 316 5.53 7.61 -41.31
C ARG A 316 6.64 6.55 -41.28
N LEU A 317 6.47 5.49 -40.49
CA LEU A 317 7.44 4.40 -40.42
C LEU A 317 7.53 3.61 -41.74
N GLU A 318 6.42 3.42 -42.46
CA GLU A 318 6.42 2.79 -43.77
C GLU A 318 7.16 3.64 -44.81
N THR A 319 6.98 4.96 -44.77
CA THR A 319 7.74 5.90 -45.60
C THR A 319 9.24 5.83 -45.28
N GLU A 320 9.61 5.79 -44.00
CA GLU A 320 11.00 5.68 -43.55
C GLU A 320 11.63 4.33 -43.94
N LYS A 321 10.90 3.24 -43.74
CA LYS A 321 11.27 1.90 -44.19
C LYS A 321 11.46 1.85 -45.71
N GLY A 322 10.59 2.52 -46.47
CA GLY A 322 10.74 2.67 -47.93
C GLY A 322 12.04 3.37 -48.31
N ARG A 323 12.38 4.48 -47.63
CA ARG A 323 13.67 5.19 -47.83
C ARG A 323 14.87 4.30 -47.48
N LEU A 324 14.80 3.56 -46.38
CA LEU A 324 15.88 2.65 -45.96
C LEU A 324 16.03 1.46 -46.90
N ALA A 325 14.92 0.95 -47.45
CA ALA A 325 14.96 -0.09 -48.48
C ALA A 325 15.65 0.40 -49.77
N THR A 326 15.35 1.62 -50.23
CA THR A 326 16.06 2.23 -51.37
C THR A 326 17.55 2.41 -51.09
N ARG A 327 17.91 2.94 -49.91
CA ARG A 327 19.32 3.08 -49.50
C ARG A 327 20.04 1.73 -49.42
N LEU A 328 19.35 0.67 -49.00
CA LEU A 328 19.91 -0.68 -48.96
C LEU A 328 20.21 -1.19 -50.38
N VAL A 329 19.31 -0.97 -51.33
CA VAL A 329 19.53 -1.33 -52.74
C VAL A 329 20.72 -0.57 -53.33
N GLU A 330 20.83 0.72 -53.06
CA GLU A 330 21.98 1.54 -53.49
C GLU A 330 23.29 1.06 -52.86
N ALA A 331 23.27 0.72 -51.56
CA ALA A 331 24.43 0.20 -50.84
C ALA A 331 24.85 -1.20 -51.33
N ASP A 332 23.90 -2.10 -51.59
CA ASP A 332 24.17 -3.42 -52.19
C ASP A 332 24.81 -3.27 -53.59
N GLY A 333 24.33 -2.31 -54.39
CA GLY A 333 24.94 -1.94 -55.67
C GLY A 333 26.39 -1.47 -55.52
N TRP A 334 26.66 -0.59 -54.56
CA TRP A 334 28.01 -0.10 -54.29
C TRP A 334 28.97 -1.22 -53.82
N VAL A 335 28.51 -2.15 -52.98
CA VAL A 335 29.31 -3.31 -52.55
C VAL A 335 29.64 -4.23 -53.73
N PHE A 336 28.70 -4.42 -54.67
CA PHE A 336 28.94 -5.20 -55.87
C PHE A 336 30.01 -4.57 -56.77
N ASP A 337 29.95 -3.26 -56.98
CA ASP A 337 30.96 -2.52 -57.74
C ASP A 337 32.35 -2.62 -57.08
N LEU A 338 32.41 -2.46 -55.75
CA LEU A 338 33.64 -2.59 -54.96
C LEU A 338 34.24 -4.00 -55.06
N ALA A 339 33.42 -5.04 -55.06
CA ALA A 339 33.85 -6.42 -55.27
C ALA A 339 34.42 -6.64 -56.69
N GLY A 340 33.84 -5.97 -57.69
CA GLY A 340 34.34 -5.95 -59.07
C GLY A 340 35.72 -5.29 -59.18
N GLU A 341 35.93 -4.14 -58.53
CA GLU A 341 37.23 -3.47 -58.49
C GLU A 341 38.30 -4.29 -57.75
N ARG A 342 37.95 -4.91 -56.62
CA ARG A 342 38.85 -5.80 -55.88
C ARG A 342 39.37 -6.93 -56.77
N ARG A 343 38.48 -7.55 -57.55
CA ARG A 343 38.85 -8.63 -58.48
C ARG A 343 39.82 -8.13 -59.56
N LYS A 344 39.61 -6.93 -60.11
CA LYS A 344 40.53 -6.31 -61.09
C LYS A 344 41.92 -6.07 -60.49
N LEU A 345 42.00 -5.54 -59.27
CA LEU A 345 43.28 -5.28 -58.59
C LEU A 345 44.02 -6.58 -58.25
N GLN A 346 43.30 -7.62 -57.83
CA GLN A 346 43.90 -8.92 -57.52
C GLN A 346 44.49 -9.60 -58.77
N THR A 347 43.81 -9.51 -59.91
CA THR A 347 44.36 -9.99 -61.20
C THR A 347 45.62 -9.20 -61.60
N ARG A 348 45.64 -7.87 -61.38
CA ARG A 348 46.83 -7.05 -61.64
C ARG A 348 47.99 -7.42 -60.71
N LEU A 349 47.73 -7.61 -59.43
CA LEU A 349 48.75 -7.99 -58.44
C LEU A 349 49.40 -9.34 -58.81
N THR A 350 48.58 -10.35 -59.10
CA THR A 350 49.08 -11.68 -59.50
C THR A 350 49.91 -11.65 -60.78
N ALA A 351 49.53 -10.84 -61.77
CA ALA A 351 50.32 -10.65 -62.98
C ALA A 351 51.70 -10.01 -62.69
N VAL A 352 51.73 -8.95 -61.87
CA VAL A 352 52.99 -8.26 -61.51
C VAL A 352 53.88 -9.14 -60.64
N GLU A 353 53.31 -9.93 -59.72
CA GLU A 353 54.08 -10.88 -58.90
C GLU A 353 54.71 -12.00 -59.74
N ALA A 354 54.00 -12.50 -60.76
CA ALA A 354 54.56 -13.45 -61.72
C ALA A 354 55.71 -12.85 -62.54
N ASP A 355 55.59 -11.60 -62.98
CA ASP A 355 56.65 -10.87 -63.69
C ASP A 355 57.88 -10.66 -62.81
N LEU A 356 57.69 -10.21 -61.57
CA LEU A 356 58.77 -10.01 -60.61
C LEU A 356 59.53 -11.32 -60.33
N SER A 357 58.82 -12.44 -60.19
CA SER A 357 59.44 -13.77 -60.02
C SER A 357 60.31 -14.15 -61.22
N ARG A 358 59.78 -13.98 -62.45
CA ARG A 358 60.53 -14.22 -63.69
C ARG A 358 61.77 -13.34 -63.80
N THR A 359 61.66 -12.03 -63.51
CA THR A 359 62.80 -11.11 -63.56
C THR A 359 63.84 -11.44 -62.49
N ARG A 360 63.45 -11.81 -61.27
CA ARG A 360 64.37 -12.26 -60.21
C ARG A 360 65.13 -13.52 -60.59
N GLN A 361 64.45 -14.49 -61.20
CA GLN A 361 65.11 -15.72 -61.67
C GLN A 361 66.10 -15.42 -62.81
N MET A 362 65.77 -14.48 -63.70
CA MET A 362 66.70 -14.04 -64.75
C MET A 362 67.92 -13.32 -64.16
N ALA A 363 67.70 -12.38 -63.23
CA ALA A 363 68.78 -11.62 -62.60
C ALA A 363 69.74 -12.50 -61.79
N THR A 364 69.22 -13.52 -61.09
CA THR A 364 70.07 -14.49 -60.38
C THR A 364 70.92 -15.33 -61.34
N LYS A 365 70.37 -15.77 -62.47
CA LYS A 365 71.15 -16.46 -63.52
C LYS A 365 72.24 -15.56 -64.12
N VAL A 366 71.92 -14.31 -64.43
CA VAL A 366 72.90 -13.33 -64.95
C VAL A 366 74.00 -13.07 -63.93
N LYS A 367 73.64 -12.88 -62.66
CA LYS A 367 74.60 -12.66 -61.57
C LYS A 367 75.54 -13.86 -61.38
N ALA A 368 75.00 -15.08 -61.36
CA ALA A 368 75.82 -16.30 -61.25
C ALA A 368 76.78 -16.47 -62.44
N ALA A 369 76.33 -16.14 -63.66
CA ALA A 369 77.18 -16.16 -64.84
C ALA A 369 78.30 -15.10 -64.79
N ALA A 370 78.00 -13.89 -64.30
CA ALA A 370 78.98 -12.84 -64.10
C ALA A 370 80.05 -13.22 -63.06
N GLU A 371 79.63 -13.78 -61.91
CA GLU A 371 80.56 -14.25 -60.87
C GLU A 371 81.48 -15.37 -61.36
N ALA A 372 80.97 -16.29 -62.20
CA ALA A 372 81.78 -17.34 -62.80
C ALA A 372 82.82 -16.79 -63.79
N GLN A 373 82.44 -15.85 -64.66
CA GLN A 373 83.37 -15.20 -65.58
C GLN A 373 84.42 -14.37 -64.86
N GLN A 374 84.04 -13.67 -63.78
CA GLN A 374 84.96 -12.84 -63.01
C GLN A 374 86.07 -13.67 -62.34
N ARG A 375 85.75 -14.88 -61.86
CA ARG A 375 86.78 -15.83 -61.37
C ARG A 375 87.76 -16.20 -62.49
N GLN A 376 87.25 -16.48 -63.68
CA GLN A 376 88.07 -16.84 -64.84
C GLN A 376 88.99 -15.68 -65.27
N LEU A 377 88.51 -14.43 -65.26
CA LEU A 377 89.35 -13.25 -65.50
C LEU A 377 90.44 -13.04 -64.47
N GLN A 378 90.14 -13.36 -63.21
CA GLN A 378 91.12 -13.24 -62.14
C GLN A 378 92.25 -14.24 -62.31
N GLU A 379 91.96 -15.48 -62.73
CA GLU A 379 92.96 -16.46 -63.15
C GLU A 379 93.80 -15.95 -64.33
N TYR A 380 93.16 -15.40 -65.38
CA TYR A 380 93.89 -14.81 -66.51
C TYR A 380 94.80 -13.64 -66.09
N ARG A 381 94.36 -12.76 -65.19
CA ARG A 381 95.18 -11.65 -64.68
C ARG A 381 96.41 -12.14 -63.93
N THR A 382 96.27 -13.20 -63.13
CA THR A 382 97.40 -13.82 -62.42
C THR A 382 98.44 -14.38 -63.40
N VAL A 383 97.99 -15.09 -64.44
CA VAL A 383 98.87 -15.60 -65.51
C VAL A 383 99.56 -14.45 -66.26
N LEU A 384 98.84 -13.39 -66.60
CA LEU A 384 99.39 -12.20 -67.26
C LEU A 384 100.43 -11.46 -66.40
N GLY A 385 100.23 -11.42 -65.08
CA GLY A 385 101.21 -10.88 -64.13
C GLY A 385 102.52 -11.66 -64.18
N ALA A 386 102.45 -12.99 -64.14
CA ALA A 386 103.63 -13.86 -64.23
C ALA A 386 104.42 -13.67 -65.55
N ILE A 387 103.72 -13.54 -66.69
CA ILE A 387 104.35 -13.24 -67.98
C ILE A 387 105.05 -11.88 -67.94
N ARG A 388 104.38 -10.84 -67.42
CA ARG A 388 104.91 -9.47 -67.37
C ARG A 388 106.19 -9.41 -66.54
N ASP A 389 106.20 -10.03 -65.37
CA ASP A 389 107.36 -10.07 -64.48
C ASP A 389 108.51 -10.85 -65.12
N GLY A 390 108.22 -11.96 -65.79
CA GLY A 390 109.21 -12.73 -66.54
C GLY A 390 109.87 -11.91 -67.67
N VAL A 391 109.08 -11.18 -68.45
CA VAL A 391 109.60 -10.29 -69.50
C VAL A 391 110.44 -9.15 -68.92
N ALA A 392 110.04 -8.57 -67.79
CA ALA A 392 110.83 -7.52 -67.12
C ALA A 392 112.18 -8.04 -66.60
N ARG A 393 112.25 -9.30 -66.16
CA ARG A 393 113.52 -9.97 -65.80
C ARG A 393 114.41 -10.17 -67.02
N LEU A 394 113.87 -10.62 -68.15
CA LEU A 394 114.63 -10.78 -69.41
C LEU A 394 115.25 -9.47 -69.90
N LYS A 395 114.54 -8.34 -69.76
CA LYS A 395 115.07 -7.02 -70.14
C LYS A 395 116.28 -6.56 -69.33
N ARG A 396 116.53 -7.13 -68.15
CA ARG A 396 117.65 -6.73 -67.26
C ARG A 396 118.91 -7.58 -67.45
N LEU A 397 118.93 -8.50 -68.42
CA LEU A 397 120.09 -9.32 -68.74
C LEU A 397 121.19 -8.47 -69.40
N GLU A 398 122.35 -8.34 -68.74
CA GLU A 398 123.52 -7.65 -69.27
C GLU A 398 124.49 -8.61 -69.98
N LEU A 399 125.00 -8.18 -71.13
CA LEU A 399 125.67 -8.99 -72.15
C LEU A 399 127.18 -9.19 -71.90
N SER A 400 127.54 -9.88 -70.81
CA SER A 400 128.84 -10.57 -70.76
C SER A 400 128.64 -12.09 -70.94
N PRO A 401 129.39 -12.77 -71.81
CA PRO A 401 129.12 -14.18 -72.18
C PRO A 401 129.05 -15.15 -70.99
N ALA A 402 129.86 -14.93 -69.95
CA ALA A 402 129.86 -15.77 -68.75
C ALA A 402 128.64 -15.53 -67.84
N ARG A 403 128.13 -14.30 -67.74
CA ARG A 403 126.96 -13.97 -66.91
C ARG A 403 125.65 -14.35 -67.59
N LEU A 404 125.55 -14.22 -68.91
CA LEU A 404 124.38 -14.60 -69.68
C LEU A 404 124.05 -16.09 -69.51
N ARG A 405 125.08 -16.95 -69.46
CA ARG A 405 124.92 -18.40 -69.26
C ARG A 405 124.34 -18.74 -67.88
N ALA A 406 124.93 -18.19 -66.82
CA ALA A 406 124.48 -18.48 -65.45
C ALA A 406 123.03 -18.03 -65.22
N GLU A 407 122.63 -16.88 -65.77
CA GLU A 407 121.28 -16.36 -65.58
C GLU A 407 120.25 -17.07 -66.47
N THR A 408 120.61 -17.50 -67.69
CA THR A 408 119.71 -18.30 -68.55
C THR A 408 119.52 -19.73 -68.04
N GLU A 409 120.55 -20.37 -67.47
CA GLU A 409 120.43 -21.65 -66.75
C GLU A 409 119.49 -21.52 -65.55
N ARG A 410 119.59 -20.42 -64.80
CA ARG A 410 118.73 -20.15 -63.65
C ARG A 410 117.27 -19.90 -64.05
N LEU A 411 117.02 -19.05 -65.05
CA LEU A 411 115.66 -18.78 -65.55
C LEU A 411 115.03 -20.03 -66.16
N HIS A 412 115.82 -20.89 -66.82
CA HIS A 412 115.35 -22.17 -67.30
C HIS A 412 114.87 -23.04 -66.14
N ALA A 413 115.68 -23.27 -65.11
CA ALA A 413 115.31 -24.06 -63.94
C ALA A 413 114.06 -23.51 -63.22
N GLU A 414 114.00 -22.19 -62.97
CA GLU A 414 112.87 -21.54 -62.29
C GLU A 414 111.56 -21.63 -63.08
N TRP A 415 111.60 -21.54 -64.42
CA TRP A 415 110.39 -21.54 -65.25
C TRP A 415 109.98 -22.93 -65.74
N SER A 416 110.91 -23.89 -65.79
CA SER A 416 110.60 -25.27 -66.20
C SER A 416 109.99 -26.09 -65.06
N GLU A 417 110.36 -25.84 -63.80
CA GLU A 417 109.89 -26.65 -62.66
C GLU A 417 108.46 -26.32 -62.22
N GLY A 418 107.93 -25.13 -62.52
CA GLY A 418 106.55 -24.79 -62.19
C GLY A 418 105.86 -24.17 -63.39
N ALA A 419 105.03 -24.96 -64.10
CA ALA A 419 104.27 -24.67 -65.33
C ALA A 419 104.10 -23.17 -65.71
N HIS A 420 105.22 -22.51 -65.99
CA HIS A 420 105.28 -21.07 -66.10
C HIS A 420 104.90 -20.75 -67.54
N PRO A 421 104.08 -19.72 -67.80
CA PRO A 421 103.65 -19.40 -69.17
C PRO A 421 104.80 -19.00 -70.13
N LEU A 422 106.01 -18.78 -69.61
CA LEU A 422 107.23 -18.54 -70.39
C LEU A 422 108.20 -19.73 -70.41
N ALA A 423 107.78 -20.92 -69.96
CA ALA A 423 108.63 -22.12 -69.90
C ALA A 423 109.26 -22.45 -71.27
N ASP A 424 108.46 -22.44 -72.33
CA ASP A 424 108.95 -22.70 -73.70
C ASP A 424 109.95 -21.63 -74.17
N LEU A 425 109.73 -20.37 -73.80
CA LEU A 425 110.67 -19.28 -74.11
C LEU A 425 111.98 -19.43 -73.31
N ALA A 426 111.92 -19.90 -72.06
CA ALA A 426 113.09 -20.25 -71.25
C ALA A 426 113.90 -21.38 -71.90
N VAL A 427 113.23 -22.43 -72.41
CA VAL A 427 113.87 -23.53 -73.17
C VAL A 427 114.59 -22.97 -74.40
N GLN A 428 113.95 -22.08 -75.15
CA GLN A 428 114.56 -21.47 -76.35
C GLN A 428 115.73 -20.54 -76.02
N LEU A 429 115.62 -19.70 -75.00
CA LEU A 429 116.71 -18.82 -74.56
C LEU A 429 117.92 -19.62 -74.07
N HIS A 430 117.69 -20.73 -73.36
CA HIS A 430 118.74 -21.66 -72.95
C HIS A 430 119.45 -22.29 -74.17
N ALA A 431 118.68 -22.72 -75.18
CA ALA A 431 119.25 -23.22 -76.44
C ALA A 431 120.06 -22.14 -77.20
N ILE A 432 119.58 -20.90 -77.24
CA ILE A 432 120.29 -19.76 -77.88
C ILE A 432 121.58 -19.42 -77.12
N ALA A 433 121.57 -19.43 -75.78
CA ALA A 433 122.78 -19.23 -74.97
C ALA A 433 123.85 -20.30 -75.24
N GLY A 434 123.43 -21.56 -75.46
CA GLY A 434 124.32 -22.66 -75.86
C GLY A 434 124.98 -22.46 -77.24
N LEU A 435 124.33 -21.72 -78.15
CA LEU A 435 124.86 -21.45 -79.49
C LEU A 435 125.87 -20.29 -79.54
N LEU A 436 125.94 -19.42 -78.52
CA LEU A 436 126.81 -18.24 -78.47
C LEU A 436 128.29 -18.53 -78.06
N VAL A 437 128.67 -19.80 -77.86
CA VAL A 437 130.00 -20.21 -77.36
C VAL A 437 131.01 -20.56 -78.46
N HIS A 438 130.62 -20.60 -79.74
CA HIS A 438 131.56 -20.86 -80.85
C HIS A 438 131.53 -19.74 -81.90
N GLN A 439 132.64 -19.01 -82.01
CA GLN A 439 132.87 -18.03 -83.07
C GLN A 439 133.15 -18.76 -84.40
N HIS A 440 132.21 -18.71 -85.35
CA HIS A 440 132.43 -18.31 -86.76
C HIS A 440 131.15 -18.42 -87.64
N GLU A 441 130.88 -17.29 -88.31
CA GLU A 441 130.20 -16.91 -89.56
C GLU A 441 129.13 -17.80 -90.25
N GLY A 442 127.99 -17.17 -90.60
CA GLY A 442 127.03 -17.64 -91.62
C GLY A 442 125.62 -17.00 -91.55
N GLU A 443 125.30 -16.12 -92.51
CA GLU A 443 124.11 -15.23 -92.64
C GLU A 443 122.70 -15.86 -92.62
N GLU A 444 122.55 -17.19 -92.61
CA GLU A 444 121.22 -17.85 -92.66
C GLU A 444 120.45 -17.84 -91.33
N ARG A 445 121.11 -17.56 -90.19
CA ARG A 445 120.46 -17.55 -88.85
C ARG A 445 119.73 -16.24 -88.52
N GLU A 446 120.05 -15.13 -89.16
CA GLU A 446 119.46 -13.81 -88.84
C GLU A 446 118.01 -13.69 -89.33
N LYS A 447 117.66 -14.32 -90.46
CA LYS A 447 116.29 -14.38 -90.98
C LYS A 447 115.35 -15.23 -90.13
N SER A 448 115.84 -16.32 -89.52
CA SER A 448 115.03 -17.19 -88.66
C SER A 448 114.73 -16.55 -87.30
N SER A 449 115.65 -15.73 -86.78
CA SER A 449 115.45 -14.97 -85.53
C SER A 449 114.45 -13.82 -85.72
N LEU A 450 114.51 -13.13 -86.87
CA LEU A 450 113.54 -12.08 -87.21
C LEU A 450 112.13 -12.65 -87.39
N GLY A 451 111.97 -13.80 -88.07
CA GLY A 451 110.67 -14.44 -88.30
C GLY A 451 109.97 -14.88 -87.01
N ALA A 452 110.73 -15.39 -86.03
CA ALA A 452 110.20 -15.74 -84.70
C ALA A 452 109.74 -14.48 -83.94
N MET A 453 110.49 -13.38 -84.02
CA MET A 453 110.12 -12.10 -83.41
C MET A 453 108.83 -11.52 -84.00
N THR A 454 108.65 -11.61 -85.33
CA THR A 454 107.42 -11.14 -86.00
C THR A 454 106.19 -11.97 -85.58
N SER A 455 106.32 -13.30 -85.51
CA SER A 455 105.26 -14.19 -85.01
C SER A 455 104.86 -13.87 -83.56
N LEU A 456 105.80 -13.50 -82.71
CA LEU A 456 105.53 -13.13 -81.31
C LEU A 456 104.77 -11.80 -81.21
N ILE A 457 105.08 -10.85 -82.09
CA ILE A 457 104.38 -9.55 -82.17
C ILE A 457 102.94 -9.74 -82.66
N GLU A 458 102.72 -10.61 -83.65
CA GLU A 458 101.37 -10.93 -84.15
C GLU A 458 100.52 -11.67 -83.11
N GLN A 459 101.08 -12.66 -82.40
CA GLN A 459 100.39 -13.35 -81.32
C GLN A 459 100.02 -12.42 -80.15
N LYS A 460 100.91 -11.48 -79.81
CA LYS A 460 100.63 -10.44 -78.81
C LYS A 460 99.48 -9.53 -79.23
N ALA A 461 99.44 -9.12 -80.51
CA ALA A 461 98.39 -8.26 -81.03
C ALA A 461 97.03 -8.96 -81.05
N ALA A 462 96.99 -10.25 -81.43
CA ALA A 462 95.78 -11.08 -81.40
C ALA A 462 95.22 -11.22 -79.97
N LEU A 463 96.09 -11.54 -79.00
CA LEU A 463 95.68 -11.69 -77.60
C LEU A 463 95.14 -10.37 -77.01
N HIS A 464 95.70 -9.22 -77.40
CA HIS A 464 95.21 -7.92 -76.96
C HIS A 464 93.79 -7.65 -77.47
N LYS A 465 93.51 -7.99 -78.73
CA LYS A 465 92.18 -7.85 -79.35
C LYS A 465 91.14 -8.75 -78.69
N ASP A 466 91.49 -9.99 -78.36
CA ASP A 466 90.59 -10.92 -77.68
C ASP A 466 90.24 -10.44 -76.25
N VAL A 467 91.21 -9.85 -75.55
CA VAL A 467 90.99 -9.24 -74.23
C VAL A 467 90.06 -8.02 -74.31
N GLU A 468 90.24 -7.14 -75.29
CA GLU A 468 89.34 -6.00 -75.50
C GLU A 468 87.90 -6.44 -75.80
N MET A 469 87.74 -7.47 -76.64
CA MET A 469 86.41 -8.01 -76.98
C MET A 469 85.72 -8.66 -75.77
N LEU A 470 86.47 -9.39 -74.94
CA LEU A 470 85.95 -9.97 -73.70
C LEU A 470 85.55 -8.89 -72.70
N MET A 471 86.37 -7.84 -72.53
CA MET A 471 86.04 -6.70 -71.67
C MET A 471 84.75 -5.99 -72.10
N GLY A 472 84.58 -5.72 -73.39
CA GLY A 472 83.33 -5.14 -73.92
C GLY A 472 82.10 -6.01 -73.64
N SER A 473 82.21 -7.34 -73.84
CA SER A 473 81.10 -8.27 -73.53
C SER A 473 80.78 -8.34 -72.03
N ILE A 474 81.73 -8.06 -71.15
CA ILE A 474 81.50 -8.05 -69.70
C ILE A 474 80.80 -6.76 -69.29
N GLU A 475 81.26 -5.62 -69.79
CA GLU A 475 80.62 -4.33 -69.56
C GLU A 475 79.17 -4.32 -70.05
N ASP A 476 78.88 -4.95 -71.18
CA ASP A 476 77.51 -5.13 -71.68
C ASP A 476 76.66 -6.02 -70.74
N ARG A 477 77.24 -7.09 -70.19
CA ARG A 477 76.55 -7.99 -69.24
C ARG A 477 76.33 -7.35 -67.87
N GLU A 478 77.27 -6.55 -67.38
CA GLU A 478 77.14 -5.78 -66.14
C GLU A 478 76.06 -4.70 -66.30
N ARG A 479 76.02 -3.99 -67.44
CA ARG A 479 74.93 -3.06 -67.77
C ARG A 479 73.57 -3.78 -67.84
N ALA A 480 73.50 -4.97 -68.43
CA ALA A 480 72.28 -5.77 -68.44
C ALA A 480 71.85 -6.23 -67.03
N ALA A 481 72.79 -6.57 -66.16
CA ALA A 481 72.53 -6.94 -64.77
C ALA A 481 72.02 -5.75 -63.95
N ALA A 482 72.61 -4.56 -64.12
CA ALA A 482 72.17 -3.32 -63.48
C ALA A 482 70.74 -2.95 -63.92
N GLY A 483 70.44 -3.03 -65.23
CA GLY A 483 69.10 -2.80 -65.76
C GLY A 483 68.06 -3.81 -65.23
N ALA A 484 68.45 -5.07 -65.02
CA ALA A 484 67.58 -6.06 -64.40
C ALA A 484 67.32 -5.77 -62.91
N GLN A 485 68.33 -5.29 -62.17
CA GLN A 485 68.19 -4.88 -60.77
C GLN A 485 67.27 -3.67 -60.61
N GLU A 486 67.42 -2.66 -61.46
CA GLU A 486 66.54 -1.49 -61.48
C GLU A 486 65.08 -1.88 -61.77
N ARG A 487 64.86 -2.79 -62.73
CA ARG A 487 63.53 -3.33 -63.03
C ARG A 487 62.95 -4.14 -61.86
N ILE A 488 63.76 -4.91 -61.13
CA ILE A 488 63.31 -5.61 -59.92
C ILE A 488 62.92 -4.62 -58.82
N ALA A 489 63.69 -3.55 -58.63
CA ALA A 489 63.39 -2.51 -57.65
C ALA A 489 62.07 -1.80 -57.98
N SER A 490 61.88 -1.39 -59.25
CA SER A 490 60.64 -0.79 -59.73
C SER A 490 59.42 -1.71 -59.54
N LEU A 491 59.50 -2.97 -59.98
CA LEU A 491 58.42 -3.94 -59.80
C LEU A 491 58.13 -4.23 -58.32
N THR A 492 59.16 -4.27 -57.46
CA THR A 492 58.98 -4.46 -56.01
C THR A 492 58.23 -3.28 -55.39
N GLN A 493 58.53 -2.05 -55.81
CA GLN A 493 57.81 -0.86 -55.37
C GLN A 493 56.36 -0.85 -55.88
N THR A 494 56.12 -1.26 -57.13
CA THR A 494 54.75 -1.42 -57.67
C THR A 494 53.95 -2.47 -56.89
N VAL A 495 54.54 -3.62 -56.55
CA VAL A 495 53.89 -4.65 -55.71
C VAL A 495 53.57 -4.09 -54.32
N ALA A 496 54.48 -3.35 -53.69
CA ALA A 496 54.24 -2.74 -52.39
C ALA A 496 53.09 -1.71 -52.45
N SER A 497 53.05 -0.88 -53.49
CA SER A 497 51.96 0.09 -53.70
C SER A 497 50.62 -0.61 -53.93
N LEU A 498 50.57 -1.63 -54.81
CA LEU A 498 49.35 -2.40 -55.08
C LEU A 498 48.87 -3.17 -53.84
N ARG A 499 49.78 -3.67 -52.99
CA ARG A 499 49.42 -4.29 -51.71
C ARG A 499 48.84 -3.28 -50.72
N SER A 500 49.43 -2.08 -50.63
CA SER A 500 48.90 -1.00 -49.79
C SER A 500 47.50 -0.57 -50.25
N GLU A 501 47.31 -0.39 -51.57
CA GLU A 501 46.00 -0.13 -52.15
C GLU A 501 45.02 -1.25 -51.82
N ALA A 502 45.38 -2.51 -52.03
CA ALA A 502 44.53 -3.66 -51.72
C ALA A 502 44.13 -3.71 -50.24
N LEU A 503 45.06 -3.45 -49.31
CA LEU A 503 44.77 -3.37 -47.88
C LEU A 503 43.80 -2.24 -47.55
N ASN A 504 43.97 -1.07 -48.16
CA ASN A 504 43.04 0.06 -48.00
C ASN A 504 41.64 -0.28 -48.54
N TYR A 505 41.55 -0.96 -49.69
CA TYR A 505 40.28 -1.44 -50.23
C TYR A 505 39.64 -2.50 -49.33
N HIS A 506 40.42 -3.40 -48.75
CA HIS A 506 39.92 -4.36 -47.77
C HIS A 506 39.32 -3.68 -46.53
N ALA A 507 39.98 -2.64 -46.02
CA ALA A 507 39.46 -1.85 -44.91
C ALA A 507 38.15 -1.12 -45.28
N LYS A 508 38.08 -0.50 -46.48
CA LYS A 508 36.86 0.13 -46.99
C LYS A 508 35.72 -0.87 -47.18
N ALA A 509 36.00 -2.05 -47.73
CA ALA A 509 35.01 -3.10 -47.92
C ALA A 509 34.50 -3.67 -46.60
N ALA A 510 35.37 -3.81 -45.58
CA ALA A 510 34.95 -4.26 -44.25
C ALA A 510 34.00 -3.24 -43.60
N SER A 511 34.34 -1.93 -43.66
CA SER A 511 33.47 -0.87 -43.16
C SER A 511 32.13 -0.79 -43.91
N ALA A 512 32.14 -1.02 -45.23
CA ALA A 512 30.95 -1.08 -46.06
C ALA A 512 29.99 -2.21 -45.63
N LEU A 513 30.54 -3.41 -45.39
CA LEU A 513 29.77 -4.57 -44.96
C LEU A 513 29.17 -4.36 -43.56
N GLU A 514 29.93 -3.76 -42.64
CA GLU A 514 29.44 -3.42 -41.30
C GLU A 514 28.28 -2.41 -41.34
N GLN A 515 28.39 -1.35 -42.15
CA GLN A 515 27.30 -0.39 -42.34
C GLN A 515 26.05 -1.05 -42.94
N LEU A 516 26.24 -2.01 -43.84
CA LEU A 516 25.15 -2.71 -44.49
C LEU A 516 24.44 -3.69 -43.54
N GLU A 517 25.17 -4.37 -42.67
CA GLU A 517 24.59 -5.18 -41.60
C GLU A 517 23.78 -4.34 -40.62
N LEU A 518 24.28 -3.14 -40.26
CA LEU A 518 23.59 -2.21 -39.38
C LEU A 518 22.26 -1.72 -40.00
N LEU A 519 22.28 -1.31 -41.28
CA LEU A 519 21.07 -0.91 -42.01
C LEU A 519 20.06 -2.06 -42.15
N ARG A 520 20.53 -3.30 -42.37
CA ARG A 520 19.66 -4.49 -42.41
C ARG A 520 19.01 -4.77 -41.05
N ALA A 521 19.76 -4.59 -39.96
CA ALA A 521 19.25 -4.76 -38.61
C ALA A 521 18.19 -3.69 -38.27
N GLU A 522 18.46 -2.42 -38.60
CA GLU A 522 17.52 -1.30 -38.43
C GLU A 522 16.21 -1.54 -39.20
N ASN A 523 16.30 -1.91 -40.48
CA ASN A 523 15.12 -2.19 -41.31
C ASN A 523 14.29 -3.35 -40.73
N LYS A 524 14.95 -4.43 -40.27
CA LYS A 524 14.28 -5.56 -39.63
C LYS A 524 13.59 -5.18 -38.32
N GLN A 525 14.21 -4.29 -37.53
CA GLN A 525 13.62 -3.77 -36.30
C GLN A 525 12.39 -2.90 -36.59
N GLN A 526 12.49 -1.97 -37.54
CA GLN A 526 11.36 -1.14 -37.96
C GLN A 526 10.19 -1.98 -38.49
N ALA A 527 10.46 -3.03 -39.27
CA ALA A 527 9.41 -3.94 -39.76
C ALA A 527 8.66 -4.67 -38.62
N ARG A 528 9.34 -5.00 -37.52
CA ARG A 528 8.69 -5.57 -36.33
C ARG A 528 7.85 -4.53 -35.60
N THR A 529 8.34 -3.30 -35.48
CA THR A 529 7.60 -2.19 -34.87
C THR A 529 6.32 -1.89 -35.64
N VAL A 530 6.39 -1.78 -36.97
CA VAL A 530 5.22 -1.56 -37.83
C VAL A 530 4.18 -2.66 -37.60
N ARG A 531 4.57 -3.94 -37.66
CA ARG A 531 3.64 -5.06 -37.42
C ARG A 531 2.97 -5.00 -36.05
N SER A 532 3.73 -4.67 -35.00
CA SER A 532 3.16 -4.52 -33.66
C SER A 532 2.17 -3.35 -33.57
N LEU A 533 2.38 -2.27 -34.31
CA LEU A 533 1.47 -1.14 -34.38
C LEU A 533 0.22 -1.48 -35.21
N GLU A 534 0.36 -2.20 -36.32
CA GLU A 534 -0.77 -2.73 -37.11
C GLU A 534 -1.69 -3.61 -36.26
N ASP A 535 -1.13 -4.51 -35.45
CA ASP A 535 -1.89 -5.36 -34.54
C ASP A 535 -2.68 -4.54 -33.50
N ARG A 536 -2.09 -3.45 -33.00
CA ARG A 536 -2.74 -2.50 -32.08
C ARG A 536 -3.85 -1.72 -32.76
N VAL A 537 -3.63 -1.24 -34.00
CA VAL A 537 -4.68 -0.58 -34.80
C VAL A 537 -5.85 -1.54 -35.05
N ALA A 538 -5.56 -2.79 -35.46
CA ALA A 538 -6.59 -3.81 -35.65
C ALA A 538 -7.37 -4.12 -34.36
N GLN A 539 -6.70 -4.10 -33.20
CA GLN A 539 -7.37 -4.22 -31.90
C GLN A 539 -8.30 -3.04 -31.62
N LYS A 540 -7.85 -1.80 -31.88
CA LYS A 540 -8.67 -0.59 -31.70
C LYS A 540 -9.86 -0.56 -32.66
N ASP A 541 -9.69 -1.00 -33.90
CA ASP A 541 -10.80 -1.12 -34.87
C ASP A 541 -11.85 -2.15 -34.45
N ARG A 542 -11.43 -3.28 -33.87
CA ARG A 542 -12.35 -4.25 -33.27
C ARG A 542 -13.14 -3.64 -32.12
N GLN A 543 -12.48 -2.87 -31.25
CA GLN A 543 -13.12 -2.16 -30.13
C GLN A 543 -14.12 -1.10 -30.62
N LEU A 544 -13.73 -0.27 -31.60
CA LEU A 544 -14.61 0.72 -32.23
C LEU A 544 -15.81 0.08 -32.92
N SER A 545 -15.59 -1.03 -33.65
CA SER A 545 -16.66 -1.78 -34.31
C SER A 545 -17.64 -2.38 -33.32
N TRP A 546 -17.14 -2.90 -32.18
CA TRP A 546 -17.96 -3.39 -31.10
C TRP A 546 -18.79 -2.27 -30.46
N LEU A 547 -18.18 -1.11 -30.16
CA LEU A 547 -18.89 0.06 -29.64
C LEU A 547 -19.98 0.56 -30.60
N ARG A 548 -19.68 0.65 -31.91
CA ARG A 548 -20.67 1.04 -32.93
C ARG A 548 -21.86 0.08 -32.98
N ARG A 549 -21.62 -1.23 -32.90
CA ARG A 549 -22.70 -2.25 -32.84
C ARG A 549 -23.52 -2.11 -31.55
N LEU A 550 -22.87 -1.87 -30.42
CA LEU A 550 -23.55 -1.60 -29.15
C LEU A 550 -24.49 -0.39 -29.26
N TYR A 551 -24.02 0.72 -29.86
CA TYR A 551 -24.85 1.91 -30.09
C TYR A 551 -26.02 1.66 -31.05
N GLN A 552 -25.85 0.85 -32.09
CA GLN A 552 -26.95 0.48 -32.98
C GLN A 552 -28.05 -0.32 -32.25
N VAL A 553 -27.68 -1.15 -31.27
CA VAL A 553 -28.63 -1.87 -30.43
C VAL A 553 -29.33 -0.93 -29.44
N LEU A 554 -28.57 -0.05 -28.78
CA LEU A 554 -29.10 0.95 -27.85
C LEU A 554 -30.08 1.92 -28.53
N GLY A 555 -29.73 2.42 -29.72
CA GLY A 555 -30.59 3.32 -30.50
C GLY A 555 -31.89 2.67 -31.00
N ARG A 556 -31.99 1.33 -31.03
CA ARG A 556 -33.23 0.59 -31.36
C ARG A 556 -34.11 0.33 -30.14
N THR A 557 -33.55 0.36 -28.93
CA THR A 557 -34.29 0.06 -27.69
C THR A 557 -35.04 1.24 -27.09
N ASP A 558 -34.73 2.47 -27.53
CA ASP A 558 -35.32 3.71 -27.00
C ASP A 558 -36.58 4.21 -27.75
N ALA A 559 -37.09 3.46 -28.73
CA ALA A 559 -38.32 3.84 -29.43
C ALA A 559 -39.59 3.27 -28.76
N GLY A 560 -40.46 4.16 -28.27
CA GLY A 560 -41.82 3.84 -27.80
C GLY A 560 -41.95 3.53 -26.30
N TRP A 561 -42.89 2.65 -25.94
CA TRP A 561 -43.25 2.30 -24.54
C TRP A 561 -42.08 1.80 -23.67
N ASN A 562 -40.95 1.44 -24.28
CA ASN A 562 -39.74 1.05 -23.55
C ASN A 562 -39.08 2.20 -22.80
N GLY A 563 -39.28 3.46 -23.19
CA GLY A 563 -38.78 4.63 -22.45
C GLY A 563 -39.51 4.87 -21.11
N VAL A 564 -40.70 4.29 -20.95
CA VAL A 564 -41.57 4.44 -19.77
C VAL A 564 -41.34 3.32 -18.75
N LEU A 565 -40.51 2.32 -19.06
CA LEU A 565 -40.24 1.20 -18.17
C LEU A 565 -39.27 1.56 -17.01
N PRO A 566 -39.47 1.00 -15.80
CA PRO A 566 -38.55 1.16 -14.68
C PRO A 566 -37.08 0.86 -15.06
N PRO A 567 -36.09 1.61 -14.55
CA PRO A 567 -34.67 1.50 -14.94
C PRO A 567 -34.10 0.08 -14.81
N GLN A 568 -34.51 -0.65 -13.78
CA GLN A 568 -34.09 -2.03 -13.52
C GLN A 568 -34.54 -2.99 -14.63
N ILE A 569 -35.79 -2.84 -15.09
CA ILE A 569 -36.39 -3.68 -16.13
C ILE A 569 -35.76 -3.37 -17.50
N ARG A 570 -35.48 -2.08 -17.78
CA ARG A 570 -34.77 -1.67 -19.01
C ARG A 570 -33.36 -2.24 -19.06
N ARG A 571 -32.62 -2.16 -17.95
CA ARG A 571 -31.27 -2.72 -17.81
C ARG A 571 -31.25 -4.24 -18.01
N GLN A 572 -32.23 -4.94 -17.44
CA GLN A 572 -32.39 -6.39 -17.62
C GLN A 572 -32.72 -6.76 -19.08
N LYS A 573 -33.64 -6.02 -19.74
CA LYS A 573 -33.97 -6.22 -21.15
C LYS A 573 -32.78 -5.94 -22.08
N LEU A 574 -32.01 -4.89 -21.80
CA LEU A 574 -30.80 -4.54 -22.56
C LEU A 574 -29.75 -5.65 -22.43
N SER A 575 -29.47 -6.10 -21.20
CA SER A 575 -28.53 -7.19 -20.93
C SER A 575 -28.94 -8.48 -21.66
N GLN A 576 -30.22 -8.84 -21.61
CA GLN A 576 -30.75 -9.99 -22.35
C GLN A 576 -30.64 -9.83 -23.87
N THR A 577 -30.86 -8.61 -24.39
CA THR A 577 -30.77 -8.32 -25.83
C THR A 577 -29.32 -8.43 -26.32
N LEU A 578 -28.36 -7.90 -25.55
CA LEU A 578 -26.94 -8.00 -25.86
C LEU A 578 -26.43 -9.43 -25.78
N LYS A 579 -26.92 -10.22 -24.80
CA LYS A 579 -26.64 -11.65 -24.69
C LYS A 579 -27.20 -12.44 -25.87
N ARG A 580 -28.46 -12.21 -26.24
CA ARG A 580 -29.14 -12.89 -27.36
C ARG A 580 -28.50 -12.58 -28.71
N ASN A 581 -28.06 -11.34 -28.93
CA ASN A 581 -27.39 -10.93 -30.16
C ASN A 581 -25.90 -11.32 -30.17
N GLY A 582 -25.40 -12.01 -29.13
CA GLY A 582 -24.01 -12.42 -29.04
C GLY A 582 -23.04 -11.23 -29.00
N HIS A 583 -23.41 -10.13 -28.34
CA HIS A 583 -22.56 -8.94 -28.22
C HIS A 583 -21.89 -8.78 -26.85
N PHE A 584 -22.60 -9.17 -25.77
CA PHE A 584 -22.06 -9.12 -24.42
C PHE A 584 -22.89 -10.02 -23.49
N ASP A 585 -22.23 -10.94 -22.77
CA ASP A 585 -22.85 -11.76 -21.72
C ASP A 585 -22.34 -11.33 -20.35
N GLY A 586 -23.17 -10.59 -19.61
CA GLY A 586 -22.80 -10.07 -18.30
C GLY A 586 -22.61 -11.15 -17.24
N ASP A 587 -23.35 -12.27 -17.33
CA ASP A 587 -23.24 -13.36 -16.35
C ASP A 587 -21.90 -14.09 -16.53
N ALA A 588 -21.51 -14.34 -17.78
CA ALA A 588 -20.22 -14.95 -18.10
C ALA A 588 -19.05 -14.01 -17.75
N TYR A 589 -19.21 -12.70 -17.95
CA TYR A 589 -18.20 -11.71 -17.57
C TYR A 589 -17.96 -11.67 -16.06
N LEU A 590 -19.03 -11.64 -15.25
CA LEU A 590 -18.91 -11.67 -13.79
C LEU A 590 -18.34 -13.00 -13.27
N ALA A 591 -18.72 -14.13 -13.87
CA ALA A 591 -18.17 -15.44 -13.50
C ALA A 591 -16.66 -15.54 -13.78
N LYS A 592 -16.17 -14.81 -14.79
CA LYS A 592 -14.74 -14.76 -15.15
C LYS A 592 -13.96 -13.70 -14.35
N TYR A 593 -14.62 -12.61 -13.95
CA TYR A 593 -14.03 -11.46 -13.28
C TYR A 593 -14.73 -11.19 -11.94
N GLN A 594 -14.35 -11.97 -10.94
CA GLN A 594 -14.96 -11.96 -9.60
C GLN A 594 -14.78 -10.63 -8.86
N ASP A 595 -13.71 -9.90 -9.12
CA ASP A 595 -13.45 -8.56 -8.60
C ASP A 595 -14.56 -7.56 -8.99
N VAL A 596 -15.09 -7.68 -10.21
CA VAL A 596 -16.22 -6.86 -10.69
C VAL A 596 -17.53 -7.28 -10.02
N ALA A 597 -17.69 -8.58 -9.74
CA ALA A 597 -18.87 -9.12 -9.06
C ALA A 597 -18.94 -8.66 -7.59
N GLU A 598 -17.81 -8.68 -6.89
CA GLU A 598 -17.68 -8.22 -5.50
C GLU A 598 -17.88 -6.71 -5.36
N ALA A 599 -17.44 -5.93 -6.37
CA ALA A 599 -17.68 -4.49 -6.41
C ALA A 599 -19.15 -4.10 -6.66
N GLY A 600 -20.02 -5.05 -7.02
CA GLY A 600 -21.44 -4.80 -7.29
C GLY A 600 -21.71 -3.87 -8.49
N MET A 601 -20.70 -3.62 -9.33
CA MET A 601 -20.82 -2.71 -10.47
C MET A 601 -21.59 -3.37 -11.61
N ASP A 602 -22.25 -2.55 -12.45
CA ASP A 602 -22.80 -3.06 -13.70
C ASP A 602 -21.70 -3.65 -14.61
N PRO A 603 -21.82 -4.91 -15.05
CA PRO A 603 -20.78 -5.57 -15.85
C PRO A 603 -20.49 -4.86 -17.17
N LEU A 604 -21.54 -4.37 -17.84
CA LEU A 604 -21.42 -3.68 -19.13
C LEU A 604 -20.76 -2.31 -18.95
N ARG A 605 -21.18 -1.54 -17.92
CA ARG A 605 -20.56 -0.26 -17.56
C ARG A 605 -19.09 -0.42 -17.19
N HIS A 606 -18.76 -1.42 -16.37
CA HIS A 606 -17.37 -1.71 -16.01
C HIS A 606 -16.55 -2.06 -17.24
N TYR A 607 -17.08 -2.90 -18.13
CA TYR A 607 -16.37 -3.31 -19.34
C TYR A 607 -16.06 -2.11 -20.25
N VAL A 608 -17.05 -1.22 -20.49
CA VAL A 608 -16.88 -0.03 -21.34
C VAL A 608 -15.89 0.97 -20.75
N LEU A 609 -15.98 1.24 -19.44
CA LEU A 609 -15.14 2.24 -18.78
C LEU A 609 -13.71 1.76 -18.47
N HIS A 610 -13.56 0.49 -18.13
CA HIS A 610 -12.30 -0.06 -17.60
C HIS A 610 -11.87 -1.35 -18.32
N GLY A 611 -12.77 -2.34 -18.42
CA GLY A 611 -12.43 -3.67 -18.90
C GLY A 611 -11.85 -3.73 -20.33
N MET A 612 -12.30 -2.85 -21.23
CA MET A 612 -11.77 -2.75 -22.60
C MET A 612 -10.31 -2.27 -22.63
N ALA A 613 -9.93 -1.33 -21.75
CA ALA A 613 -8.56 -0.85 -21.64
C ALA A 613 -7.66 -1.90 -20.99
N GLU A 614 -8.21 -2.64 -20.04
CA GLU A 614 -7.54 -3.71 -19.30
C GLU A 614 -7.40 -5.03 -20.10
N GLY A 615 -7.92 -5.08 -21.33
CA GLY A 615 -7.85 -6.27 -22.19
C GLY A 615 -8.71 -7.44 -21.69
N ARG A 616 -9.75 -7.17 -20.89
CA ARG A 616 -10.68 -8.19 -20.42
C ARG A 616 -11.59 -8.62 -21.58
N PHE A 617 -11.46 -9.85 -22.06
CA PHE A 617 -12.22 -10.30 -23.23
C PHE A 617 -13.60 -10.86 -22.84
N VAL A 618 -14.62 -10.33 -23.51
CA VAL A 618 -15.98 -10.89 -23.50
C VAL A 618 -16.10 -11.79 -24.71
N ASP A 619 -16.02 -13.10 -24.50
CA ASP A 619 -16.38 -14.05 -25.56
C ASP A 619 -17.89 -14.02 -25.73
N SER A 620 -18.35 -13.34 -26.76
CA SER A 620 -19.56 -13.73 -27.44
C SER A 620 -19.26 -13.86 -28.92
N GLN A 621 -18.81 -15.07 -29.25
CA GLN A 621 -18.49 -15.68 -30.56
C GLN A 621 -17.05 -15.53 -31.06
N ALA A 622 -16.41 -16.70 -31.18
CA ALA A 622 -15.44 -17.01 -32.23
C ALA A 622 -16.05 -16.81 -33.62
#